data_AF-A0AAJ7IWB7-F1
#
_entry.id   AF-A0AAJ7IWB7-F1
#
_cell.length_a   1.000
_cell.length_b   1.000
_cell.length_c   1.000
_cell.angle_alpha   90.00
_cell.angle_beta   90.00
_cell.angle_gamma   90.00
#
_symmetry.space_group_name_H-M   'P 1'
#
loop_
_entity.id
_entity.type
_entity.pdbx_description
1 polymer ?
#
loop_
_entity_poly.entity_id
_entity_poly.type
_entity_poly.pdbx_seq_one_letter_code
_entity_poly.pdbx_strand_id
1 'polypeptide(L)'
;MRLTITLFRMGEWSKKYANLPDRYIKRVTEKIYWKPPPGKPNYLPRTIEANKKLYWSIHRPWTTSFQAENFIVKRRQSIPVEPIKNWSFFRGDRVELLFGPDKGKQGIVKDIIQERNWIIVQGLNTKLIKQGKTKDFPGLCMLVEQPLLVTTQVLLVDPFDLKGTPIEWRWTEDGEHVRVSTRTNRIIPMPVSSVETIDYKTPDVYVEQPKDTTADDVKEITFRPELKTFEMDIMEKMDIKEDRVPKKYYWY
;
A
#
# COMPACT_ATOMS: atom_id res chain seq x y z
N MET A 1 -14.72 7.85 17.60
CA MET A 1 -13.89 6.63 17.68
C MET A 1 -13.79 5.92 16.33
N ARG A 2 -13.07 6.49 15.34
CA ARG A 2 -12.82 5.85 14.01
C ARG A 2 -11.34 5.45 13.81
N LEU A 3 -10.52 5.47 14.87
CA LEU A 3 -9.09 5.18 14.80
C LEU A 3 -8.76 3.68 14.76
N THR A 4 -9.73 2.80 15.07
CA THR A 4 -9.49 1.36 15.22
C THR A 4 -9.51 0.60 13.90
N ILE A 5 -10.29 1.03 12.90
CA ILE A 5 -10.45 0.29 11.63
C ILE A 5 -9.25 0.51 10.70
N THR A 6 -8.64 1.70 10.74
CA THR A 6 -7.44 2.02 9.95
C THR A 6 -6.24 1.17 10.34
N LEU A 7 -6.18 0.67 11.58
CA LEU A 7 -5.08 -0.15 12.09
C LEU A 7 -5.07 -1.60 11.57
N PHE A 8 -6.18 -2.09 11.01
CA PHE A 8 -6.27 -3.49 10.54
C PHE A 8 -6.08 -3.67 9.03
N ARG A 9 -6.14 -2.59 8.24
CA ARG A 9 -5.90 -2.64 6.80
C ARG A 9 -4.46 -2.21 6.51
N MET A 10 -3.90 -2.76 5.44
CA MET A 10 -2.59 -2.30 4.98
C MET A 10 -2.62 -0.81 4.66
N GLY A 11 -1.58 -0.12 5.07
CA GLY A 11 -1.40 1.30 4.81
C GLY A 11 -1.28 1.57 3.32
N GLU A 12 -1.81 2.71 2.88
CA GLU A 12 -1.75 3.15 1.50
C GLU A 12 -0.30 3.21 0.98
N TRP A 13 0.59 3.85 1.75
CA TRP A 13 1.99 4.05 1.37
C TRP A 13 2.81 2.75 1.44
N SER A 14 2.35 1.75 2.21
CA SER A 14 2.96 0.42 2.23
C SER A 14 2.75 -0.37 0.93
N LYS A 15 1.65 -0.11 0.22
CA LYS A 15 1.26 -0.84 -1.01
C LYS A 15 1.43 -0.03 -2.30
N LYS A 16 1.40 1.32 -2.22
CA LYS A 16 1.39 2.22 -3.38
C LYS A 16 2.48 1.90 -4.39
N TYR A 17 3.73 1.75 -3.94
CA TYR A 17 4.86 1.46 -4.83
C TYR A 17 4.71 0.13 -5.59
N ALA A 18 4.11 -0.89 -4.97
CA ALA A 18 3.98 -2.20 -5.60
C ALA A 18 2.93 -2.24 -6.72
N ASN A 19 2.04 -1.23 -6.79
CA ASN A 19 1.00 -1.11 -7.81
C ASN A 19 0.09 -2.36 -7.94
N LEU A 20 -0.11 -3.09 -6.86
CA LEU A 20 -0.94 -4.29 -6.85
C LEU A 20 -2.39 -3.95 -6.50
N PRO A 21 -3.38 -4.60 -7.16
CA PRO A 21 -4.78 -4.38 -6.83
C PRO A 21 -5.10 -4.72 -5.37
N ASP A 22 -5.90 -3.87 -4.71
CA ASP A 22 -6.34 -4.07 -3.33
C ASP A 22 -6.99 -5.43 -3.10
N ARG A 23 -7.76 -5.91 -4.09
CA ARG A 23 -8.39 -7.24 -4.06
C ARG A 23 -7.36 -8.35 -4.03
N TYR A 24 -6.26 -8.21 -4.78
CA TYR A 24 -5.17 -9.18 -4.79
C TYR A 24 -4.48 -9.22 -3.42
N ILE A 25 -4.10 -8.05 -2.90
CA ILE A 25 -3.45 -7.91 -1.59
C ILE A 25 -4.33 -8.53 -0.50
N LYS A 26 -5.61 -8.15 -0.46
CA LYS A 26 -6.61 -8.68 0.49
C LYS A 26 -6.72 -10.20 0.41
N ARG A 27 -6.78 -10.76 -0.80
CA ARG A 27 -6.85 -12.21 -1.02
C ARG A 27 -5.63 -12.94 -0.47
N VAL A 28 -4.44 -12.38 -0.65
CA VAL A 28 -3.19 -12.99 -0.15
C VAL A 28 -3.09 -12.88 1.37
N THR A 29 -3.49 -11.74 1.96
CA THR A 29 -3.43 -11.52 3.41
C THR A 29 -4.45 -12.34 4.19
N GLU A 30 -5.69 -12.45 3.72
CA GLU A 30 -6.81 -13.02 4.49
C GLU A 30 -6.83 -14.56 4.53
N LYS A 31 -5.97 -15.24 3.75
CA LYS A 31 -5.88 -16.70 3.56
C LYS A 31 -7.11 -17.45 4.10
N ILE A 32 -8.13 -17.52 3.26
CA ILE A 32 -9.44 -18.05 3.61
C ILE A 32 -9.41 -19.58 3.54
N TYR A 33 -9.78 -20.24 4.63
CA TYR A 33 -9.98 -21.68 4.66
C TYR A 33 -11.35 -22.08 4.12
N TRP A 34 -12.38 -21.30 4.46
CA TRP A 34 -13.74 -21.58 4.04
C TRP A 34 -14.53 -20.27 3.82
N LYS A 35 -15.27 -20.23 2.71
CA LYS A 35 -16.29 -19.23 2.41
C LYS A 35 -17.58 -19.94 2.01
N PRO A 36 -18.74 -19.38 2.37
CA PRO A 36 -19.99 -19.90 1.86
C PRO A 36 -20.02 -19.77 0.33
N PRO A 37 -20.54 -20.77 -0.39
CA PRO A 37 -20.73 -20.66 -1.83
C PRO A 37 -21.66 -19.48 -2.16
N PRO A 38 -21.36 -18.70 -3.21
CA PRO A 38 -22.16 -17.53 -3.57
C PRO A 38 -23.59 -17.93 -3.94
N GLY A 39 -24.58 -17.13 -3.51
CA GLY A 39 -25.99 -17.32 -3.87
C GLY A 39 -26.68 -18.51 -3.20
N LYS A 40 -26.10 -19.09 -2.13
CA LYS A 40 -26.70 -20.18 -1.38
C LYS A 40 -27.23 -19.67 -0.02
N PRO A 41 -28.55 -19.48 0.15
CA PRO A 41 -29.12 -18.94 1.38
C PRO A 41 -28.95 -19.87 2.59
N ASN A 42 -28.74 -21.17 2.34
CA ASN A 42 -28.59 -22.19 3.39
C ASN A 42 -27.29 -22.05 4.19
N TYR A 43 -26.31 -21.28 3.72
CA TYR A 43 -25.06 -21.06 4.44
C TYR A 43 -25.08 -19.70 5.13
N LEU A 44 -24.66 -19.68 6.40
CA LEU A 44 -24.39 -18.43 7.08
C LEU A 44 -23.27 -17.66 6.35
N PRO A 45 -23.34 -16.32 6.26
CA PRO A 45 -22.32 -15.47 5.63
C PRO A 45 -21.06 -15.35 6.51
N ARG A 46 -20.52 -16.48 6.94
CA ARG A 46 -19.36 -16.57 7.84
C ARG A 46 -18.14 -17.05 7.07
N THR A 47 -17.10 -16.22 7.04
CA THR A 47 -15.81 -16.64 6.48
C THR A 47 -14.92 -17.19 7.58
N ILE A 48 -14.30 -18.35 7.35
CA ILE A 48 -13.26 -18.90 8.23
C ILE A 48 -11.91 -18.51 7.64
N GLU A 49 -11.23 -17.60 8.32
CA GLU A 49 -9.93 -17.05 7.95
C GLU A 49 -8.82 -17.72 8.77
N ALA A 50 -7.63 -17.85 8.18
CA ALA A 50 -6.53 -18.55 8.83
C ALA A 50 -5.92 -17.81 10.02
N ASN A 51 -5.65 -16.52 9.86
CA ASN A 51 -5.05 -15.72 10.91
C ASN A 51 -5.55 -14.28 10.83
N LYS A 52 -6.29 -13.84 11.86
CA LYS A 52 -6.79 -12.46 11.96
C LYS A 52 -5.71 -11.46 12.42
N LYS A 53 -4.58 -11.96 12.94
CA LYS A 53 -3.50 -11.13 13.49
C LYS A 53 -2.21 -11.43 12.75
N LEU A 54 -2.02 -10.74 11.63
CA LEU A 54 -0.79 -10.83 10.85
C LEU A 54 0.37 -10.15 11.59
N TYR A 55 1.52 -10.79 11.55
CA TYR A 55 2.81 -10.23 11.91
C TYR A 55 3.36 -9.47 10.71
N TRP A 56 3.34 -8.14 10.83
CA TRP A 56 3.97 -7.25 9.88
C TRP A 56 5.48 -7.24 10.11
N SER A 57 6.24 -7.69 9.11
CA SER A 57 7.70 -7.66 9.10
C SER A 57 8.19 -6.69 8.02
N ILE A 58 9.45 -6.83 7.60
CA ILE A 58 9.99 -6.12 6.43
C ILE A 58 9.39 -6.69 5.13
N HIS A 59 8.96 -7.96 5.15
CA HIS A 59 8.44 -8.64 3.98
C HIS A 59 7.02 -8.21 3.66
N ARG A 60 6.72 -8.06 2.36
CA ARG A 60 5.39 -7.68 1.89
C ARG A 60 4.46 -8.89 1.83
N PRO A 61 3.13 -8.73 1.96
CA PRO A 61 2.23 -9.89 2.03
C PRO A 61 2.23 -10.81 0.83
N TRP A 62 2.49 -10.27 -0.35
CA TRP A 62 2.60 -11.02 -1.60
C TRP A 62 3.93 -11.76 -1.77
N THR A 63 4.81 -11.74 -0.76
CA THR A 63 6.07 -12.48 -0.78
C THR A 63 5.96 -13.82 -0.04
N THR A 64 6.71 -14.81 -0.53
CA THR A 64 6.78 -16.14 0.10
C THR A 64 7.29 -16.07 1.53
N SER A 65 8.28 -15.20 1.82
CA SER A 65 8.83 -15.01 3.16
C SER A 65 7.78 -14.55 4.17
N PHE A 66 6.93 -13.58 3.80
CA PHE A 66 5.84 -13.14 4.67
C PHE A 66 4.85 -14.26 4.95
N GLN A 67 4.50 -15.05 3.92
CA GLN A 67 3.58 -16.17 4.08
C GLN A 67 4.16 -17.24 5.03
N ALA A 68 5.46 -17.54 4.90
CA ALA A 68 6.14 -18.46 5.79
C ALA A 68 6.11 -17.97 7.25
N GLU A 69 6.42 -16.69 7.47
CA GLU A 69 6.42 -16.08 8.81
C GLU A 69 5.05 -16.11 9.50
N ASN A 70 3.98 -15.94 8.72
CA ASN A 70 2.62 -15.74 9.24
C ASN A 70 1.76 -17.01 9.30
N PHE A 71 1.97 -17.95 8.38
CA PHE A 71 1.11 -19.12 8.22
C PHE A 71 1.77 -20.45 8.57
N ILE A 72 3.11 -20.50 8.66
CA ILE A 72 3.82 -21.71 9.10
C ILE A 72 4.05 -21.65 10.62
N VAL A 73 4.42 -20.47 11.15
CA VAL A 73 4.74 -20.28 12.56
C VAL A 73 3.48 -19.99 13.39
N LYS A 74 3.34 -20.64 14.55
CA LYS A 74 2.21 -20.46 15.48
C LYS A 74 2.18 -19.07 16.15
N ARG A 75 1.00 -18.70 16.64
CA ARG A 75 0.55 -17.41 17.23
C ARG A 75 1.66 -16.62 17.93
N ARG A 76 1.91 -15.40 17.44
CA ARG A 76 2.79 -14.39 18.06
C ARG A 76 1.98 -13.46 18.94
N GLN A 77 2.64 -12.84 19.92
CA GLN A 77 2.05 -11.71 20.64
C GLN A 77 1.84 -10.53 19.69
N SER A 78 0.74 -9.81 19.88
CA SER A 78 0.45 -8.60 19.11
C SER A 78 1.43 -7.52 19.53
N ILE A 79 2.08 -6.88 18.55
CA ILE A 79 2.95 -5.74 18.81
C ILE A 79 2.07 -4.49 18.91
N PRO A 80 2.09 -3.75 20.04
CA PRO A 80 1.42 -2.47 20.11
C PRO A 80 2.16 -1.48 19.21
N VAL A 81 1.41 -0.75 18.39
CA VAL A 81 1.94 0.28 17.49
C VAL A 81 1.21 1.58 17.78
N GLU A 82 1.96 2.68 17.88
CA GLU A 82 1.41 4.01 18.12
C GLU A 82 0.55 4.44 16.92
N PRO A 83 -0.72 4.84 17.12
CA PRO A 83 -1.56 5.26 16.02
C PRO A 83 -1.12 6.64 15.50
N ILE A 84 -0.69 6.70 14.24
CA ILE A 84 -0.37 7.96 13.57
C ILE A 84 -1.60 8.43 12.79
N LYS A 85 -2.04 9.67 13.05
CA LYS A 85 -3.18 10.28 12.34
C LYS A 85 -2.82 10.65 10.91
N ASN A 86 -1.79 11.50 10.76
CA ASN A 86 -1.31 11.97 9.46
C ASN A 86 0.10 11.42 9.24
N TRP A 87 0.26 10.61 8.19
CA TRP A 87 1.56 10.03 7.84
C TRP A 87 2.42 11.07 7.11
N SER A 88 3.62 11.35 7.62
CA SER A 88 4.43 12.48 7.15
C SER A 88 5.60 12.12 6.24
N PHE A 89 5.92 10.84 6.02
CA PHE A 89 7.14 10.40 5.35
C PHE A 89 6.83 9.66 4.05
N PHE A 90 7.48 10.02 2.95
CA PHE A 90 7.21 9.45 1.63
C PHE A 90 8.48 8.87 1.02
N ARG A 91 8.31 7.94 0.07
CA ARG A 91 9.42 7.37 -0.69
C ARG A 91 10.13 8.49 -1.44
N GLY A 92 11.45 8.53 -1.35
CA GLY A 92 12.27 9.60 -1.93
C GLY A 92 12.54 10.78 -1.00
N ASP A 93 11.93 10.85 0.20
CA ASP A 93 12.24 11.92 1.14
C ASP A 93 13.66 11.80 1.66
N ARG A 94 14.31 12.96 1.87
CA ARG A 94 15.59 13.03 2.58
C ARG A 94 15.35 13.10 4.08
N VAL A 95 15.96 12.17 4.80
CA VAL A 95 15.81 12.02 6.24
C VAL A 95 17.15 11.95 6.94
N GLU A 96 17.19 12.41 8.18
CA GLU A 96 18.35 12.34 9.08
C GLU A 96 18.06 11.34 10.21
N LEU A 97 19.03 10.48 10.50
CA LEU A 97 18.91 9.48 11.56
C LEU A 97 19.30 10.08 12.91
N LEU A 98 18.41 9.94 13.91
CA LEU A 98 18.66 10.35 15.29
C LEU A 98 19.31 9.27 16.14
N PHE A 99 19.15 8.01 15.74
CA PHE A 99 19.55 6.83 16.50
C PHE A 99 20.27 5.79 15.64
N GLY A 100 21.12 4.99 16.29
CA GLY A 100 21.84 3.88 15.67
C GLY A 100 23.29 4.20 15.31
N PRO A 101 23.98 3.26 14.62
CA PRO A 101 25.38 3.41 14.24
C PRO A 101 25.60 4.54 13.23
N ASP A 102 24.58 4.86 12.44
CA ASP A 102 24.59 5.88 11.40
C ASP A 102 23.94 7.21 11.85
N LYS A 103 23.95 7.49 13.16
CA LYS A 103 23.40 8.73 13.72
C LYS A 103 24.02 9.98 13.08
N GLY A 104 23.19 10.94 12.70
CA GLY A 104 23.56 12.20 12.06
C GLY A 104 23.82 12.09 10.56
N LYS A 105 23.83 10.87 9.99
CA LYS A 105 23.87 10.69 8.54
C LYS A 105 22.50 10.94 7.94
N GLN A 106 22.51 11.41 6.70
CA GLN A 106 21.32 11.64 5.91
C GLN A 106 21.20 10.58 4.82
N GLY A 107 19.98 10.16 4.53
CA GLY A 107 19.68 9.19 3.49
C GLY A 107 18.31 9.43 2.87
N ILE A 108 18.00 8.64 1.85
CA ILE A 108 16.73 8.70 1.13
C ILE A 108 15.84 7.55 1.60
N VAL A 109 14.56 7.84 1.86
CA VAL A 109 13.57 6.83 2.21
C VAL A 109 13.33 5.91 1.00
N LYS A 110 13.69 4.64 1.15
CA LYS A 110 13.54 3.58 0.15
C LYS A 110 12.16 2.94 0.22
N ASP A 111 11.75 2.48 1.40
CA ASP A 111 10.48 1.76 1.58
C ASP A 111 9.77 2.20 2.86
N ILE A 112 8.45 2.10 2.85
CA ILE A 112 7.56 2.46 3.96
C ILE A 112 6.75 1.24 4.40
N ILE A 113 6.63 1.03 5.71
CA ILE A 113 5.80 0.01 6.34
C ILE A 113 4.97 0.68 7.44
N GLN A 114 3.81 1.21 7.06
CA GLN A 114 2.93 1.97 7.95
C GLN A 114 2.36 1.12 9.10
N GLU A 115 2.19 -0.18 8.88
CA GLU A 115 1.63 -1.12 9.87
C GLU A 115 2.49 -1.23 11.14
N ARG A 116 3.76 -0.81 11.07
CA ARG A 116 4.69 -0.74 12.22
C ARG A 116 5.33 0.62 12.42
N ASN A 117 4.84 1.64 11.73
CA ASN A 117 5.46 2.97 11.67
C ASN A 117 6.95 2.92 11.27
N TRP A 118 7.28 2.05 10.33
CA TRP A 118 8.64 1.80 9.90
C TRP A 118 8.94 2.44 8.55
N ILE A 119 10.17 2.89 8.40
CA ILE A 119 10.77 3.28 7.13
C ILE A 119 12.13 2.60 6.96
N ILE A 120 12.50 2.33 5.73
CA ILE A 120 13.82 1.80 5.38
C ILE A 120 14.53 2.89 4.61
N VAL A 121 15.73 3.25 5.07
CA VAL A 121 16.55 4.30 4.48
C VAL A 121 17.67 3.65 3.68
N GLN A 122 17.88 4.12 2.44
CA GLN A 122 18.85 3.53 1.52
C GLN A 122 20.27 3.59 2.09
N GLY A 123 20.93 2.43 2.18
CA GLY A 123 22.33 2.30 2.58
C GLY A 123 22.65 2.63 4.05
N LEU A 124 21.65 2.98 4.88
CA LEU A 124 21.82 3.31 6.30
C LEU A 124 21.17 2.27 7.20
N ASN A 125 21.62 2.20 8.46
CA ASN A 125 21.16 1.24 9.47
C ASN A 125 21.19 -0.20 8.92
N THR A 126 22.34 -0.61 8.38
CA THR A 126 22.49 -1.88 7.67
C THR A 126 22.99 -2.99 8.59
N LYS A 127 22.63 -4.23 8.26
CA LYS A 127 23.15 -5.44 8.90
C LYS A 127 23.77 -6.36 7.85
N LEU A 128 24.90 -6.96 8.18
CA LEU A 128 25.53 -8.00 7.36
C LEU A 128 24.71 -9.29 7.45
N ILE A 129 24.25 -9.78 6.30
CA ILE A 129 23.52 -11.05 6.16
C ILE A 129 24.24 -11.90 5.10
N LYS A 130 24.41 -13.19 5.40
CA LYS A 130 24.92 -14.17 4.43
C LYS A 130 23.75 -14.73 3.63
N GLN A 131 23.80 -14.60 2.31
CA GLN A 131 22.80 -15.14 1.40
C GLN A 131 23.39 -16.23 0.49
N GLY A 132 22.53 -17.16 0.05
CA GLY A 132 22.90 -18.18 -0.93
C GLY A 132 23.88 -19.25 -0.43
N LYS A 133 24.04 -19.41 0.88
CA LYS A 133 24.92 -20.45 1.44
C LYS A 133 24.40 -21.85 1.05
N THR A 134 25.23 -22.64 0.38
CA THR A 134 24.98 -24.06 0.08
C THR A 134 26.09 -24.92 0.70
N LYS A 135 26.08 -26.23 0.44
CA LYS A 135 27.13 -27.13 0.92
C LYS A 135 28.48 -26.80 0.28
N ASP A 136 28.47 -26.43 -1.00
CA ASP A 136 29.68 -26.19 -1.80
C ASP A 136 30.05 -24.70 -1.91
N PHE A 137 29.10 -23.79 -1.64
CA PHE A 137 29.31 -22.36 -1.71
C PHE A 137 29.16 -21.68 -0.33
N PRO A 138 30.19 -20.96 0.15
CA PRO A 138 30.18 -20.35 1.49
C PRO A 138 29.12 -19.24 1.68
N GLY A 139 28.50 -18.77 0.59
CA GLY A 139 27.51 -17.68 0.59
C GLY A 139 28.15 -16.31 0.37
N LEU A 140 27.34 -15.34 -0.06
CA LEU A 140 27.74 -13.94 -0.21
C LEU A 140 27.31 -13.13 1.01
N CYS A 141 28.23 -12.31 1.53
CA CYS A 141 27.93 -11.35 2.59
C CYS A 141 27.36 -10.07 1.95
N MET A 142 26.10 -9.75 2.25
CA MET A 142 25.42 -8.55 1.75
C MET A 142 25.01 -7.65 2.91
N LEU A 143 25.10 -6.34 2.70
CA LEU A 143 24.52 -5.35 3.60
C LEU A 143 23.03 -5.20 3.29
N VAL A 144 22.19 -5.44 4.29
CA VAL A 144 20.73 -5.33 4.18
C VAL A 144 20.25 -4.24 5.11
N GLU A 145 19.53 -3.26 4.57
CA GLU A 145 18.98 -2.13 5.34
C GLU A 145 17.93 -2.62 6.34
N GLN A 146 17.95 -2.06 7.56
CA GLN A 146 17.01 -2.40 8.63
C GLN A 146 16.00 -1.27 8.84
N PRO A 147 14.76 -1.59 9.23
CA PRO A 147 13.72 -0.60 9.44
C PRO A 147 14.04 0.30 10.63
N LEU A 148 13.63 1.56 10.51
CA LEU A 148 13.72 2.60 11.53
C LEU A 148 12.32 3.07 11.89
N LEU A 149 12.12 3.37 13.17
CA LEU A 149 10.86 3.88 13.69
C LEU A 149 10.71 5.37 13.38
N VAL A 150 9.62 5.72 12.71
CA VAL A 150 9.35 7.08 12.23
C VAL A 150 9.16 8.08 13.38
N THR A 151 8.60 7.66 14.51
CA THR A 151 8.23 8.59 15.60
C THR A 151 9.42 9.11 16.40
N THR A 152 10.50 8.32 16.53
CA THR A 152 11.61 8.65 17.44
C THR A 152 13.01 8.57 16.81
N GLN A 153 13.19 7.81 15.73
CA GLN A 153 14.55 7.50 15.23
C GLN A 153 14.94 8.33 14.01
N VAL A 154 14.00 9.04 13.39
CA VAL A 154 14.21 9.71 12.11
C VAL A 154 13.52 11.08 12.08
N LEU A 155 14.19 12.07 11.48
CA LEU A 155 13.61 13.37 11.14
C LEU A 155 13.68 13.61 9.64
N LEU A 156 12.77 14.43 9.13
CA LEU A 156 12.85 14.93 7.76
C LEU A 156 13.85 16.09 7.70
N VAL A 157 14.60 16.15 6.61
CA VAL A 157 15.59 17.19 6.38
C VAL A 157 14.94 18.37 5.68
N ASP A 158 15.15 19.57 6.22
CA ASP A 158 14.71 20.79 5.58
C ASP A 158 15.55 21.06 4.32
N PRO A 159 14.93 21.27 3.14
CA PRO A 159 15.66 21.55 1.91
C PRO A 159 16.48 22.85 1.96
N PHE A 160 16.17 23.80 2.86
CA PHE A 160 16.87 25.08 2.91
C PHE A 160 18.26 25.00 3.55
N ASP A 161 18.37 24.34 4.70
CA ASP A 161 19.61 24.33 5.49
C ASP A 161 20.17 22.92 5.73
N LEU A 162 19.50 21.91 5.17
CA LEU A 162 19.92 20.52 5.20
C LEU A 162 20.08 19.98 6.63
N LYS A 163 19.28 20.45 7.59
CA LYS A 163 19.24 19.88 8.95
C LYS A 163 17.92 19.17 9.21
N GLY A 164 17.95 18.12 10.01
CA GLY A 164 16.75 17.44 10.51
C GLY A 164 15.83 18.41 11.26
N THR A 165 14.53 18.37 10.94
CA THR A 165 13.51 19.22 11.55
C THR A 165 12.22 18.46 11.86
N PRO A 166 11.53 18.82 12.95
CA PRO A 166 10.16 18.40 13.18
C PRO A 166 9.21 19.09 12.18
N ILE A 167 8.11 18.42 11.87
CA ILE A 167 7.15 18.86 10.85
C ILE A 167 5.76 19.00 11.44
N GLU A 168 5.07 20.02 10.95
CA GLU A 168 3.64 20.22 11.13
C GLU A 168 2.94 20.19 9.78
N TRP A 169 1.73 19.66 9.75
CA TRP A 169 0.87 19.77 8.58
C TRP A 169 0.07 21.06 8.67
N ARG A 170 0.13 21.89 7.62
CA ARG A 170 -0.62 23.15 7.51
C ARG A 170 -1.34 23.21 6.16
N TRP A 171 -2.40 24.01 6.10
CA TRP A 171 -3.11 24.30 4.85
C TRP A 171 -2.57 25.60 4.26
N THR A 172 -2.32 25.60 2.94
CA THR A 172 -2.02 26.82 2.19
C THR A 172 -3.29 27.61 1.89
N GLU A 173 -3.12 28.86 1.43
CA GLU A 173 -4.24 29.70 0.97
C GLU A 173 -4.98 29.07 -0.22
N ASP A 174 -4.27 28.29 -1.05
CA ASP A 174 -4.83 27.54 -2.18
C ASP A 174 -5.63 26.30 -1.74
N GLY A 175 -5.64 25.97 -0.44
CA GLY A 175 -6.30 24.80 0.11
C GLY A 175 -5.51 23.51 -0.03
N GLU A 176 -4.20 23.58 -0.31
CA GLU A 176 -3.33 22.40 -0.34
C GLU A 176 -2.82 22.04 1.06
N HIS A 177 -2.84 20.75 1.39
CA HIS A 177 -2.32 20.25 2.67
C HIS A 177 -0.82 19.95 2.53
N VAL A 178 0.02 20.78 3.13
CA VAL A 178 1.47 20.73 2.96
C VAL A 178 2.20 20.48 4.28
N ARG A 179 3.39 19.89 4.17
CA ARG A 179 4.31 19.71 5.30
C ARG A 179 5.13 20.97 5.48
N VAL A 180 5.17 21.52 6.69
CA VAL A 180 5.94 22.72 7.01
C VAL A 180 6.96 22.39 8.10
N SER A 181 8.20 22.82 7.89
CA SER A 181 9.25 22.72 8.90
C SER A 181 8.94 23.64 10.06
N THR A 182 8.94 23.12 11.28
CA THR A 182 8.70 23.94 12.49
C THR A 182 9.82 24.95 12.73
N ARG A 183 11.03 24.69 12.21
CA ARG A 183 12.21 25.51 12.48
C ARG A 183 12.36 26.69 11.52
N THR A 184 12.15 26.48 10.22
CA THR A 184 12.29 27.54 9.19
C THR A 184 10.95 28.04 8.67
N ASN A 185 9.84 27.40 9.05
CA ASN A 185 8.50 27.61 8.50
C ASN A 185 8.42 27.44 6.98
N ARG A 186 9.34 26.69 6.37
CA ARG A 186 9.32 26.40 4.93
C ARG A 186 8.57 25.12 4.62
N ILE A 187 8.00 25.09 3.43
CA ILE A 187 7.28 23.93 2.91
C ILE A 187 8.29 22.86 2.49
N ILE A 188 8.07 21.63 2.95
CA ILE A 188 8.81 20.44 2.53
C ILE A 188 7.94 19.71 1.51
N PRO A 189 8.23 19.86 0.20
CA PRO A 189 7.39 19.30 -0.85
C PRO A 189 7.38 17.77 -0.79
N MET A 190 6.31 17.15 -1.30
CA MET A 190 6.32 15.70 -1.52
C MET A 190 7.25 15.37 -2.69
N PRO A 191 8.16 14.40 -2.54
CA PRO A 191 9.10 14.05 -3.60
C PRO A 191 8.35 13.38 -4.76
N VAL A 192 8.81 13.62 -5.98
CA VAL A 192 8.25 12.99 -7.21
C VAL A 192 8.31 11.46 -7.11
N SER A 193 9.35 10.92 -6.46
CA SER A 193 9.51 9.49 -6.22
C SER A 193 8.46 8.85 -5.30
N SER A 194 7.59 9.65 -4.69
CA SER A 194 6.41 9.14 -3.95
C SER A 194 5.24 8.73 -4.85
N VAL A 195 5.24 9.20 -6.10
CA VAL A 195 4.25 8.87 -7.14
C VAL A 195 4.72 7.68 -7.97
N GLU A 196 6.04 7.47 -8.05
CA GLU A 196 6.64 6.32 -8.71
C GLU A 196 6.08 4.99 -8.19
N THR A 197 5.90 4.07 -9.12
CA THR A 197 5.53 2.67 -8.88
C THR A 197 6.63 1.75 -9.41
N ILE A 198 6.52 0.45 -9.12
CA ILE A 198 7.44 -0.56 -9.62
C ILE A 198 7.43 -0.64 -11.15
N ASP A 199 6.27 -0.39 -11.78
CA ASP A 199 6.08 -0.47 -13.22
C ASP A 199 6.36 0.88 -13.91
N TYR A 200 5.94 1.98 -13.28
CA TYR A 200 5.94 3.32 -13.89
C TYR A 200 6.68 4.33 -13.04
N LYS A 201 7.55 5.11 -13.69
CA LYS A 201 8.26 6.24 -13.04
C LYS A 201 7.35 7.46 -12.96
N THR A 202 7.11 8.09 -14.10
CA THR A 202 6.20 9.23 -14.24
C THR A 202 5.17 8.94 -15.34
N PRO A 203 3.93 9.44 -15.22
CA PRO A 203 2.91 9.27 -16.26
C PRO A 203 3.37 9.77 -17.62
N ASP A 204 4.14 10.86 -17.67
CA ASP A 204 4.60 11.51 -18.91
C ASP A 204 5.58 10.65 -19.74
N VAL A 205 6.23 9.68 -19.11
CA VAL A 205 7.21 8.79 -19.77
C VAL A 205 6.52 7.53 -20.33
N TYR A 206 5.22 7.35 -20.06
CA TYR A 206 4.49 6.20 -20.56
C TYR A 206 4.39 6.22 -22.10
N VAL A 207 4.60 5.07 -22.71
CA VAL A 207 4.43 4.86 -24.15
C VAL A 207 3.29 3.87 -24.34
N GLU A 208 2.27 4.29 -25.08
CA GLU A 208 1.08 3.50 -25.35
C GLU A 208 1.44 2.21 -26.10
N GLN A 209 0.90 1.08 -25.62
CA GLN A 209 1.04 -0.22 -26.26
C GLN A 209 -0.10 -0.45 -27.26
N PRO A 210 0.07 -1.36 -28.25
CA PRO A 210 -0.98 -1.65 -29.24
C PRO A 210 -2.31 -2.18 -28.69
N LYS A 211 -2.34 -2.62 -27.42
CA LYS A 211 -3.55 -3.12 -26.73
C LYS A 211 -4.10 -2.13 -25.71
N ASP A 212 -3.49 -0.96 -25.59
CA ASP A 212 -3.95 0.07 -24.69
C ASP A 212 -5.01 0.93 -25.36
N THR A 213 -5.95 1.43 -24.55
CA THR A 213 -6.94 2.40 -24.98
C THR A 213 -6.33 3.79 -25.00
N THR A 214 -6.60 4.57 -26.04
CA THR A 214 -6.09 5.94 -26.15
C THR A 214 -6.78 6.88 -25.15
N ALA A 215 -6.13 7.99 -24.80
CA ALA A 215 -6.70 8.97 -23.88
C ALA A 215 -8.00 9.61 -24.40
N ASP A 216 -8.15 9.70 -25.72
CA ASP A 216 -9.32 10.29 -26.36
C ASP A 216 -10.53 9.35 -26.28
N ASP A 217 -10.32 8.05 -26.56
CA ASP A 217 -11.37 7.03 -26.43
C ASP A 217 -11.90 6.92 -24.99
N VAL A 218 -11.02 7.05 -24.00
CA VAL A 218 -11.40 6.97 -22.58
C VAL A 218 -12.19 8.20 -22.12
N LYS A 219 -11.89 9.38 -22.68
CA LYS A 219 -12.59 10.64 -22.33
C LYS A 219 -13.94 10.78 -23.04
N GLU A 220 -14.20 9.97 -24.06
CA GLU A 220 -15.46 9.98 -24.78
C GLU A 220 -16.63 9.60 -23.84
N ILE A 221 -17.56 10.54 -23.64
CA ILE A 221 -18.75 10.30 -22.82
C ILE A 221 -19.78 9.55 -23.65
N THR A 222 -19.72 8.23 -23.59
CA THR A 222 -20.65 7.33 -24.30
C THR A 222 -21.90 6.98 -23.48
N PHE A 223 -21.86 7.19 -22.16
CA PHE A 223 -22.97 6.85 -21.27
C PHE A 223 -24.14 7.83 -21.42
N ARG A 224 -25.32 7.29 -21.72
CA ARG A 224 -26.59 8.02 -21.74
C ARG A 224 -27.49 7.50 -20.62
N PRO A 225 -27.95 8.36 -19.70
CA PRO A 225 -28.83 7.91 -18.63
C PRO A 225 -30.23 7.61 -19.17
N GLU A 226 -30.60 6.34 -19.23
CA GLU A 226 -31.93 5.87 -19.62
C GLU A 226 -32.58 5.09 -18.47
N LEU A 227 -33.92 5.03 -18.46
CA LEU A 227 -34.70 4.25 -17.48
C LEU A 227 -34.77 2.76 -17.89
N LYS A 228 -33.62 2.18 -18.25
CA LYS A 228 -33.47 0.78 -18.67
C LYS A 228 -32.35 0.13 -17.87
N THR A 229 -32.42 -1.19 -17.65
CA THR A 229 -31.27 -1.93 -17.12
C THR A 229 -30.25 -2.17 -18.24
N PHE A 230 -29.02 -2.51 -17.86
CA PHE A 230 -27.95 -2.85 -18.80
C PHE A 230 -28.36 -3.99 -19.74
N GLU A 231 -29.06 -5.01 -19.21
CA GLU A 231 -29.54 -6.14 -19.98
C GLU A 231 -30.63 -5.73 -20.98
N MET A 232 -31.57 -4.88 -20.57
CA MET A 232 -32.64 -4.38 -21.45
C MET A 232 -32.08 -3.55 -22.60
N ASP A 233 -31.11 -2.65 -22.32
CA ASP A 233 -30.45 -1.82 -23.33
C ASP A 233 -29.69 -2.68 -24.35
N ILE A 234 -28.98 -3.72 -23.91
CA ILE A 234 -28.29 -4.65 -24.82
C ILE A 234 -29.29 -5.45 -25.65
N MET A 235 -30.39 -5.93 -25.05
CA MET A 235 -31.40 -6.67 -25.80
C MET A 235 -31.99 -5.83 -26.92
N GLU A 236 -32.28 -4.56 -26.65
CA GLU A 236 -32.79 -3.62 -27.66
C GLU A 236 -31.73 -3.31 -28.74
N LYS A 237 -30.47 -3.05 -28.35
CA LYS A 237 -29.38 -2.78 -29.29
C LYS A 237 -29.02 -3.95 -30.20
N MET A 238 -29.16 -5.17 -29.69
CA MET A 238 -28.83 -6.42 -30.41
C MET A 238 -30.08 -7.04 -31.06
N ASP A 239 -31.23 -6.34 -31.05
CA ASP A 239 -32.52 -6.81 -31.56
C ASP A 239 -32.98 -8.18 -31.00
N ILE A 240 -32.60 -8.50 -29.76
CA ILE A 240 -32.96 -9.75 -29.09
C ILE A 240 -34.39 -9.64 -28.55
N LYS A 241 -35.28 -10.52 -29.02
CA LYS A 241 -36.66 -10.61 -28.57
C LYS A 241 -36.84 -11.78 -27.60
N GLU A 242 -37.44 -11.52 -26.44
CA GLU A 242 -37.80 -12.54 -25.45
C GLU A 242 -39.33 -12.56 -25.29
N ASP A 243 -39.97 -13.54 -25.90
CA ASP A 243 -41.43 -13.68 -25.87
C ASP A 243 -41.92 -14.44 -24.63
N ARG A 244 -41.01 -15.08 -23.87
CA ARG A 244 -41.39 -15.85 -22.67
C ARG A 244 -41.68 -14.93 -21.50
N VAL A 245 -42.83 -15.12 -20.87
CA VAL A 245 -43.18 -14.42 -19.63
C VAL A 245 -42.57 -15.16 -18.42
N PRO A 246 -41.81 -14.48 -17.55
CA PRO A 246 -41.27 -15.10 -16.34
C PRO A 246 -42.39 -15.62 -15.44
N LYS A 247 -42.31 -16.91 -15.06
CA LYS A 247 -43.29 -17.53 -14.17
C LYS A 247 -43.19 -16.92 -12.77
N LYS A 248 -44.33 -16.75 -12.08
CA LYS A 248 -44.36 -16.31 -10.68
C LYS A 248 -43.61 -17.30 -9.80
N TYR A 249 -42.81 -16.79 -8.87
CA TYR A 249 -42.04 -17.57 -7.92
C TYR A 249 -42.07 -16.89 -6.56
N TYR A 250 -41.96 -17.68 -5.50
CA TYR A 250 -41.98 -17.19 -4.13
C TYR A 250 -40.56 -17.01 -3.63
N TRP A 251 -40.29 -15.88 -2.98
CA TRP A 251 -39.06 -15.64 -2.22
C TRP A 251 -39.43 -15.74 -0.73
N TYR A 252 -38.76 -16.62 0.01
CA TYR A 252 -38.93 -16.82 1.45
C TYR A 252 -37.57 -16.96 2.12
#